data_AF-A0A455SLU8-F1
#
_entry.id   AF-A0A455SLU8-F1
#
_cell.length_a   1.000
_cell.length_b   1.000
_cell.length_c   1.000
_cell.angle_alpha   90.00
_cell.angle_beta   90.00
_cell.angle_gamma   90.00
#
_symmetry.space_group_name_H-M   'P 1'
#
loop_
_entity.id
_entity.type
_entity.pdbx_description
1 polymer ?
#
loop_
_entity_poly.entity_id
_entity_poly.type
_entity_poly.pdbx_seq_one_letter_code
_entity_poly.pdbx_strand_id
1 'polypeptide(L)'
;MLNPKLWAERTFGACHLQDAHRTRRAVRLAAQMAANASASLPAQMQGWKEVIALYRLLDQEDVSFEALMQPHLQHTREEIVRHPVVLLLQDTTEVDLSHRLHVSGLGQVGNERGQGFFLQTMLAVVPQSRAVVGCASQEAFVRTPAPKSERRSQRRFRQDRETDGWMRLLRQVGTFPDTTSIVHVGDRGADLFDFFHASRETHTPFLVRAAQNRRAQNEEEEAGYLLEQVRAWPSRQRRAFAVPPTHGRQARTTLLEISFGPMTGLPPRNEPRANKHPFPLWVIRLWEEQPPAGEEPLEWVVLTSVPTATLQEAWERGAWSGHRWVVEDSHQCLKTGCRLEQRQLQTGERFFRLLGLLSPVAVRLLQRRDLARSEPDRFACEVIDVDVLTVVATQAGLDPAPG
;
A
#
# COMPACT_ATOMS: atom_id res chain seq x y z
N MET A 1 -1.96 18.33 12.21
CA MET A 1 -1.38 17.61 11.05
C MET A 1 -0.87 18.54 9.94
N LEU A 2 -1.32 19.80 9.88
CA LEU A 2 -1.01 20.65 8.72
C LEU A 2 0.26 21.48 8.87
N ASN A 3 0.60 21.94 10.07
CA ASN A 3 1.92 22.54 10.33
C ASN A 3 3.02 21.46 10.16
N PRO A 4 3.97 21.62 9.22
CA PRO A 4 5.03 20.63 8.97
C PRO A 4 5.92 20.34 10.19
N LYS A 5 6.18 21.34 11.04
CA LYS A 5 7.02 21.16 12.24
C LYS A 5 6.33 20.32 13.30
N LEU A 6 5.07 20.64 13.61
CA LEU A 6 4.29 19.87 14.59
C LEU A 6 4.04 18.44 14.09
N TRP A 7 3.79 18.27 12.80
CA TRP A 7 3.68 16.95 12.20
C TRP A 7 4.99 16.18 12.34
N ALA A 8 6.12 16.76 11.97
CA ALA A 8 7.40 16.07 12.03
C ALA A 8 7.78 15.69 13.47
N GLU A 9 7.49 16.53 14.46
CA GLU A 9 7.70 16.19 15.88
C GLU A 9 6.85 14.99 16.30
N ARG A 10 5.57 14.94 15.93
CA ARG A 10 4.71 13.79 16.23
C ARG A 10 5.17 12.52 15.52
N THR A 11 5.62 12.64 14.27
CA THR A 11 6.01 11.49 13.46
C THR A 11 7.39 10.94 13.77
N PHE A 12 8.36 11.78 14.16
CA PHE A 12 9.77 11.39 14.33
C PHE A 12 10.35 11.70 15.71
N GLY A 13 9.65 12.46 16.57
CA GLY A 13 10.16 12.87 17.88
C GLY A 13 10.43 11.72 18.84
N ALA A 14 9.74 10.58 18.64
CA ALA A 14 9.96 9.34 19.39
C ALA A 14 10.94 8.36 18.71
N CYS A 15 11.62 8.74 17.63
CA CYS A 15 12.61 7.85 17.00
C CYS A 15 13.77 7.54 17.96
N HIS A 16 14.07 6.25 18.12
CA HIS A 16 15.22 5.76 18.88
C HIS A 16 16.45 5.60 17.97
N LEU A 17 17.19 6.70 17.76
CA LEU A 17 18.36 6.75 16.86
C LEU A 17 19.71 6.71 17.63
N GLN A 18 19.71 6.13 18.83
CA GLN A 18 20.83 6.04 19.78
C GLN A 18 21.40 7.38 20.29
N ASP A 19 21.02 8.52 19.69
CA ASP A 19 21.41 9.87 20.10
C ASP A 19 20.24 10.86 19.88
N ALA A 20 19.87 11.60 20.92
CA ALA A 20 18.80 12.60 20.88
C ALA A 20 19.04 13.72 19.84
N HIS A 21 20.29 14.04 19.51
CA HIS A 21 20.64 14.99 18.45
C HIS A 21 20.27 14.45 17.07
N ARG A 22 20.40 13.13 16.84
CA ARG A 22 19.97 12.48 15.58
C ARG A 22 18.44 12.52 15.46
N THR A 23 17.71 12.27 16.54
CA THR A 23 16.24 12.39 16.57
C THR A 23 15.77 13.81 16.26
N ARG A 24 16.33 14.81 16.96
CA ARG A 24 16.06 16.24 16.66
C ARG A 24 16.39 16.61 15.21
N ARG A 25 17.46 16.02 14.66
CA ARG A 25 17.83 16.22 13.26
C ARG A 25 16.79 15.61 12.33
N ALA A 26 16.37 14.36 12.55
CA ALA A 26 15.34 13.69 11.74
C ALA A 26 14.03 14.51 11.70
N VAL A 27 13.56 15.00 12.86
CA VAL A 27 12.40 15.89 12.95
C VAL A 27 12.58 17.13 12.07
N ARG A 28 13.71 17.84 12.19
CA ARG A 28 13.96 19.07 11.43
C ARG A 28 13.99 18.80 9.92
N LEU A 29 14.68 17.75 9.50
CA LEU A 29 14.78 17.35 8.09
C LEU A 29 13.41 16.96 7.53
N ALA A 30 12.63 16.20 8.28
CA ALA A 30 11.28 15.81 7.88
C ALA A 30 10.35 17.02 7.73
N ALA A 31 10.42 18.01 8.63
CA ALA A 31 9.66 19.25 8.52
C ALA A 31 10.01 20.02 7.23
N GLN A 32 11.30 20.10 6.89
CA GLN A 32 11.79 20.73 5.66
C GLN A 32 11.32 19.97 4.40
N MET A 33 11.42 18.64 4.41
CA MET A 33 10.94 17.80 3.32
C MET A 33 9.41 17.92 3.14
N ALA A 34 8.65 17.93 4.23
CA ALA A 34 7.19 18.07 4.19
C ALA A 34 6.71 19.46 3.74
N ALA A 35 7.54 20.50 3.87
CA ALA A 35 7.27 21.84 3.37
C ALA A 35 7.45 21.95 1.85
N ASN A 36 8.38 21.19 1.26
CA ASN A 36 8.63 21.19 -0.19
C ASN A 36 9.08 19.82 -0.71
N ALA A 37 8.17 18.85 -0.72
CA ALA A 37 8.47 17.44 -0.96
C ALA A 37 9.10 17.16 -2.35
N SER A 38 8.74 17.97 -3.35
CA SER A 38 9.23 17.81 -4.72
C SER A 38 10.57 18.52 -4.99
N ALA A 39 11.05 19.38 -4.09
CA ALA A 39 12.34 20.05 -4.29
C ALA A 39 13.52 19.09 -4.11
N SER A 40 14.66 19.44 -4.71
CA SER A 40 15.93 18.74 -4.50
C SER A 40 16.33 18.77 -3.01
N LEU A 41 17.13 17.81 -2.55
CA LEU A 41 17.57 17.78 -1.16
C LEU A 41 18.26 19.11 -0.76
N PRO A 42 19.18 19.70 -1.56
CA PRO A 42 19.76 20.99 -1.23
C PRO A 42 18.76 22.14 -1.09
N ALA A 43 17.75 22.19 -1.97
CA ALA A 43 16.72 23.23 -1.93
C ALA A 43 15.79 23.06 -0.71
N GLN A 44 15.47 21.82 -0.32
CA GLN A 44 14.69 21.55 0.90
C GLN A 44 15.43 22.00 2.16
N MET A 45 16.75 21.81 2.22
CA MET A 45 17.55 22.08 3.42
C MET A 45 17.79 23.57 3.69
N GLN A 46 17.54 24.45 2.71
CA GLN A 46 17.65 25.91 2.85
C GLN A 46 18.98 26.41 3.42
N GLY A 47 20.09 25.71 3.15
CA GLY A 47 21.42 26.15 3.56
C GLY A 47 22.46 25.03 3.61
N TRP A 48 23.72 25.39 3.36
CA TRP A 48 24.82 24.43 3.24
C TRP A 48 25.05 23.58 4.50
N LYS A 49 24.95 24.18 5.70
CA LYS A 49 25.10 23.46 6.97
C LYS A 49 24.04 22.36 7.13
N GLU A 50 22.81 22.64 6.70
CA GLU A 50 21.69 21.69 6.78
C GLU A 50 21.83 20.57 5.73
N VAL A 51 22.35 20.89 4.54
CA VAL A 51 22.72 19.88 3.53
C VAL A 51 23.75 18.92 4.07
N ILE A 52 24.85 19.41 4.67
CA ILE A 52 25.86 18.55 5.30
C ILE A 52 25.22 17.70 6.40
N ALA A 53 24.35 18.30 7.23
CA ALA A 53 23.70 17.57 8.32
C ALA A 53 22.79 16.44 7.82
N LEU A 54 22.04 16.66 6.73
CA LEU A 54 21.26 15.62 6.07
C LEU A 54 22.15 14.46 5.62
N TYR A 55 23.19 14.75 4.85
CA TYR A 55 24.07 13.69 4.32
C TYR A 55 24.79 12.94 5.44
N ARG A 56 25.22 13.63 6.52
CA ARG A 56 25.78 12.98 7.70
C ARG A 56 24.79 12.04 8.38
N LEU A 57 23.52 12.44 8.52
CA LEU A 57 22.49 11.60 9.10
C LEU A 57 22.23 10.35 8.24
N LEU A 58 22.14 10.50 6.92
CA LEU A 58 21.95 9.39 6.00
C LEU A 58 23.16 8.43 5.95
N ASP A 59 24.32 8.86 6.46
CA ASP A 59 25.53 8.05 6.57
C ASP A 59 25.72 7.40 7.94
N GLN A 60 24.80 7.61 8.88
CA GLN A 60 24.87 6.98 10.21
C GLN A 60 24.29 5.58 10.16
N GLU A 61 25.08 4.58 10.53
CA GLU A 61 24.64 3.18 10.61
C GLU A 61 23.49 2.99 11.62
N ASP A 62 23.57 3.66 12.77
CA ASP A 62 22.53 3.65 13.82
C ASP A 62 21.20 4.27 13.39
N VAL A 63 21.16 4.97 12.25
CA VAL A 63 19.93 5.51 11.66
C VAL A 63 19.49 4.52 10.61
N SER A 64 18.54 3.64 10.93
CA SER A 64 17.99 2.67 9.97
C SER A 64 16.64 3.12 9.42
N PHE A 65 16.20 2.50 8.32
CA PHE A 65 14.85 2.69 7.78
C PHE A 65 13.78 2.35 8.83
N GLU A 66 13.95 1.22 9.51
CA GLU A 66 13.06 0.70 10.53
C GLU A 66 12.99 1.65 11.73
N ALA A 67 14.14 2.15 12.21
CA ALA A 67 14.19 3.07 13.36
C ALA A 67 13.51 4.42 13.05
N LEU A 68 13.60 4.89 11.80
CA LEU A 68 12.90 6.09 11.34
C LEU A 68 11.40 5.87 11.18
N MET A 69 10.99 4.70 10.69
CA MET A 69 9.58 4.36 10.47
C MET A 69 8.84 3.98 11.76
N GLN A 70 9.52 3.41 12.75
CA GLN A 70 8.87 2.80 13.92
C GLN A 70 7.82 3.69 14.60
N PRO A 71 8.08 4.99 14.88
CA PRO A 71 7.06 5.81 15.52
C PRO A 71 5.85 6.07 14.62
N HIS A 72 6.03 6.20 13.31
CA HIS A 72 4.94 6.33 12.34
C HIS A 72 4.06 5.08 12.29
N LEU A 73 4.68 3.89 12.30
CA LEU A 73 3.95 2.62 12.34
C LEU A 73 3.15 2.48 13.64
N GLN A 74 3.73 2.86 14.78
CA GLN A 74 3.06 2.85 16.07
C GLN A 74 1.86 3.80 16.12
N HIS A 75 2.03 5.06 15.69
CA HIS A 75 0.94 6.02 15.62
C HIS A 75 -0.17 5.56 14.67
N THR A 76 0.19 4.98 13.52
CA THR A 76 -0.80 4.41 12.59
C THR A 76 -1.60 3.31 13.28
N ARG A 77 -0.94 2.41 14.00
CA ARG A 77 -1.59 1.33 14.75
C ARG A 77 -2.56 1.85 15.83
N GLU A 78 -2.19 2.91 16.54
CA GLU A 78 -3.03 3.58 17.52
C GLU A 78 -4.23 4.33 16.89
N GLU A 79 -4.10 4.81 15.66
CA GLU A 79 -5.18 5.47 14.94
C GLU A 79 -6.16 4.45 14.33
N ILE A 80 -5.66 3.30 13.84
CA ILE A 80 -6.50 2.22 13.29
C ILE A 80 -7.61 1.82 14.25
N VAL A 81 -7.30 1.68 15.55
CA VAL A 81 -8.27 1.22 16.56
C VAL A 81 -9.39 2.23 16.87
N ARG A 82 -9.33 3.44 16.31
CA ARG A 82 -10.38 4.47 16.43
C ARG A 82 -11.48 4.34 15.38
N HIS A 83 -11.29 3.46 14.40
CA HIS A 83 -12.24 3.21 13.33
C HIS A 83 -12.92 1.85 13.51
N PRO A 84 -14.20 1.70 13.11
CA PRO A 84 -14.90 0.42 13.19
C PRO A 84 -14.39 -0.58 12.14
N VAL A 85 -13.98 -0.09 10.96
CA VAL A 85 -13.43 -0.91 9.87
C VAL A 85 -12.22 -0.21 9.27
N VAL A 86 -11.13 -0.96 9.06
CA VAL A 86 -9.93 -0.48 8.37
C VAL A 86 -9.48 -1.53 7.34
N LEU A 87 -9.17 -1.07 6.14
CA LEU A 87 -8.54 -1.87 5.09
C LEU A 87 -7.02 -1.69 5.16
N LEU A 88 -6.28 -2.80 5.22
CA LEU A 88 -4.83 -2.83 5.12
C LEU A 88 -4.44 -3.20 3.69
N LEU A 89 -4.28 -2.18 2.85
CA LEU A 89 -3.97 -2.31 1.43
C LEU A 89 -2.49 -2.66 1.27
N GLN A 90 -2.19 -3.79 0.64
CA GLN A 90 -0.84 -4.27 0.50
C GLN A 90 -0.44 -4.41 -0.97
N ASP A 91 0.72 -3.85 -1.31
CA ASP A 91 1.30 -3.93 -2.65
C ASP A 91 2.81 -3.67 -2.62
N THR A 92 3.48 -4.02 -3.70
CA THR A 92 4.92 -3.86 -3.88
C THR A 92 5.20 -2.95 -5.07
N THR A 93 6.08 -1.96 -4.86
CA THR A 93 6.64 -1.16 -5.97
C THR A 93 8.13 -1.40 -6.10
N GLU A 94 8.64 -1.28 -7.32
CA GLU A 94 10.05 -1.13 -7.60
C GLU A 94 10.45 0.34 -7.50
N VAL A 95 11.66 0.65 -7.04
CA VAL A 95 12.29 1.98 -7.16
C VAL A 95 13.38 1.85 -8.20
N ASP A 96 13.20 2.46 -9.37
CA ASP A 96 14.11 2.35 -10.50
C ASP A 96 15.18 3.46 -10.47
N LEU A 97 16.43 3.05 -10.30
CA LEU A 97 17.61 3.92 -10.28
C LEU A 97 18.56 3.61 -11.44
N SER A 98 18.11 2.93 -12.49
CA SER A 98 18.93 2.48 -13.63
C SER A 98 19.58 3.64 -14.39
N HIS A 99 18.96 4.81 -14.35
CA HIS A 99 19.46 6.04 -14.96
C HIS A 99 20.59 6.69 -14.15
N ARG A 100 20.89 6.19 -12.93
CA ARG A 100 21.94 6.69 -12.05
C ARG A 100 23.18 5.83 -12.19
N LEU A 101 24.30 6.45 -12.56
CA LEU A 101 25.61 5.80 -12.58
C LEU A 101 26.15 5.65 -11.15
N HIS A 102 26.83 4.54 -10.87
CA HIS A 102 27.61 4.30 -9.65
C HIS A 102 26.84 4.36 -8.32
N VAL A 103 25.61 3.85 -8.27
CA VAL A 103 24.93 3.59 -6.98
C VAL A 103 25.23 2.17 -6.53
N SER A 104 25.91 1.99 -5.40
CA SER A 104 26.21 0.67 -4.84
C SER A 104 25.06 0.14 -3.99
N GLY A 105 25.03 -1.18 -3.74
CA GLY A 105 24.02 -1.80 -2.88
C GLY A 105 22.61 -1.86 -3.47
N LEU A 106 22.48 -1.78 -4.80
CA LEU A 106 21.23 -2.01 -5.52
C LEU A 106 21.17 -3.44 -6.06
N GLY A 107 19.99 -3.85 -6.52
CA GLY A 107 19.76 -5.13 -7.18
C GLY A 107 18.86 -5.00 -8.39
N GLN A 108 18.60 -6.13 -9.03
CA GLN A 108 17.88 -6.16 -10.29
C GLN A 108 16.40 -5.79 -10.13
N VAL A 109 15.93 -4.86 -10.96
CA VAL A 109 14.51 -4.45 -11.09
C VAL A 109 14.08 -4.47 -12.57
N GLY A 110 12.77 -4.46 -12.83
CA GLY A 110 12.20 -4.44 -14.17
C GLY A 110 12.67 -5.57 -15.09
N ASN A 111 12.93 -5.23 -16.36
CA ASN A 111 13.23 -6.17 -17.44
C ASN A 111 14.71 -6.57 -17.50
N GLU A 112 15.22 -7.07 -16.38
CA GLU A 112 16.55 -7.67 -16.21
C GLU A 112 17.77 -6.73 -16.29
N ARG A 113 17.64 -5.59 -16.96
CA ARG A 113 18.70 -4.56 -17.07
C ARG A 113 18.59 -3.46 -16.03
N GLY A 114 17.47 -3.41 -15.31
CA GLY A 114 17.23 -2.37 -14.33
C GLY A 114 18.03 -2.57 -13.04
N GLN A 115 18.37 -1.48 -12.37
CA GLN A 115 19.02 -1.45 -11.06
C GLN A 115 18.22 -0.59 -10.08
N GLY A 116 17.94 -1.12 -8.90
CA GLY A 116 17.04 -0.51 -7.95
C GLY A 116 16.81 -1.37 -6.71
N PHE A 117 15.66 -1.18 -6.08
CA PHE A 117 15.20 -1.97 -4.94
C PHE A 117 13.68 -2.05 -4.92
N PHE A 118 13.13 -2.90 -4.07
CA PHE A 118 11.70 -3.09 -3.89
C PHE A 118 11.24 -2.46 -2.57
N LEU A 119 10.02 -1.96 -2.58
CA LEU A 119 9.33 -1.45 -1.41
C LEU A 119 7.97 -2.12 -1.31
N GLN A 120 7.82 -2.98 -0.31
CA GLN A 120 6.53 -3.54 0.03
C GLN A 120 5.86 -2.67 1.08
N THR A 121 4.64 -2.26 0.82
CA THR A 121 3.89 -1.31 1.66
C THR A 121 2.56 -1.92 2.08
N MET A 122 2.20 -1.75 3.35
CA MET A 122 0.86 -2.01 3.86
C MET A 122 0.27 -0.69 4.38
N LEU A 123 -0.66 -0.12 3.63
CA LEU A 123 -1.29 1.18 3.89
C LEU A 123 -2.67 0.98 4.52
N ALA A 124 -2.91 1.63 5.65
CA ALA A 124 -4.19 1.60 6.34
C ALA A 124 -5.14 2.68 5.80
N VAL A 125 -6.36 2.28 5.45
CA VAL A 125 -7.39 3.15 4.84
C VAL A 125 -8.74 2.89 5.48
N VAL A 126 -9.50 3.96 5.75
CA VAL A 126 -10.89 3.87 6.18
C VAL A 126 -11.79 3.71 4.94
N PRO A 127 -12.55 2.61 4.79
CA PRO A 127 -13.27 2.32 3.55
C PRO A 127 -14.39 3.32 3.22
N GLN A 128 -15.03 3.93 4.23
CA GLN A 128 -16.15 4.85 4.00
C GLN A 128 -15.70 6.16 3.35
N SER A 129 -14.62 6.76 3.85
CA SER A 129 -14.08 8.04 3.34
C SER A 129 -12.94 7.86 2.34
N ARG A 130 -12.40 6.65 2.21
CA ARG A 130 -11.12 6.35 1.55
C ARG A 130 -9.92 7.09 2.15
N ALA A 131 -10.06 7.65 3.35
CA ALA A 131 -9.01 8.42 3.98
C ALA A 131 -7.84 7.52 4.38
N VAL A 132 -6.62 7.96 4.06
CA VAL A 132 -5.39 7.29 4.48
C VAL A 132 -5.12 7.54 5.96
N VAL A 133 -5.06 6.47 6.74
CA VAL A 133 -4.68 6.51 8.16
C VAL A 133 -3.15 6.61 8.30
N GLY A 134 -2.42 5.75 7.59
CA GLY A 134 -0.96 5.71 7.62
C GLY A 134 -0.37 4.39 7.11
N CYS A 135 0.92 4.17 7.33
CA CYS A 135 1.55 2.90 6.99
C CYS A 135 1.44 1.98 8.20
N ALA A 136 0.80 0.83 8.05
CA ALA A 136 0.73 -0.18 9.11
C ALA A 136 2.01 -1.01 9.18
N SER A 137 2.60 -1.32 8.02
CA SER A 137 3.95 -1.88 7.91
C SER A 137 4.57 -1.53 6.55
N GLN A 138 5.89 -1.57 6.47
CA GLN A 138 6.62 -1.32 5.24
C GLN A 138 8.01 -1.99 5.30
N GLU A 139 8.46 -2.58 4.21
CA GLU A 139 9.75 -3.25 4.10
C GLU A 139 10.43 -2.88 2.78
N ALA A 140 11.65 -2.35 2.85
CA ALA A 140 12.50 -2.13 1.69
C ALA A 140 13.51 -3.27 1.56
N PHE A 141 13.69 -3.82 0.36
CA PHE A 141 14.63 -4.92 0.15
C PHE A 141 15.25 -4.88 -1.25
N VAL A 142 16.42 -5.49 -1.37
CA VAL A 142 17.11 -5.69 -2.64
C VAL A 142 16.88 -7.13 -3.10
N ARG A 143 16.54 -7.32 -4.38
CA ARG A 143 16.40 -8.66 -4.97
C ARG A 143 17.72 -9.43 -4.87
N THR A 144 17.67 -10.61 -4.27
CA THR A 144 18.78 -11.55 -4.28
C THR A 144 18.82 -12.30 -5.62
N PRO A 145 19.92 -12.22 -6.39
CA PRO A 145 20.02 -12.92 -7.67
C PRO A 145 19.88 -14.44 -7.52
N ALA A 146 19.17 -15.07 -8.46
CA ALA A 146 19.10 -16.52 -8.54
C ALA A 146 20.49 -17.11 -8.92
N PRO A 147 20.92 -18.22 -8.31
CA PRO A 147 22.08 -18.97 -8.80
C PRO A 147 21.90 -19.39 -10.27
N LYS A 148 22.95 -19.22 -11.09
CA LYS A 148 22.89 -19.43 -12.56
C LYS A 148 22.42 -20.83 -12.99
N SER A 149 22.68 -21.86 -12.19
CA SER A 149 22.35 -23.25 -12.49
C SER A 149 21.08 -23.77 -11.79
N GLU A 150 20.33 -22.89 -11.12
CA GLU A 150 19.18 -23.33 -10.32
C GLU A 150 17.96 -23.67 -11.19
N ARG A 151 17.55 -24.94 -11.10
CA ARG A 151 16.36 -25.48 -11.76
C ARG A 151 15.08 -24.96 -11.12
N ARG A 152 14.01 -24.86 -11.90
CA ARG A 152 12.67 -24.47 -11.40
C ARG A 152 12.20 -25.32 -10.21
N SER A 153 12.52 -26.62 -10.21
CA SER A 153 12.17 -27.51 -9.09
C SER A 153 12.85 -27.11 -7.78
N GLN A 154 14.11 -26.67 -7.83
CA GLN A 154 14.91 -26.23 -6.67
C GLN A 154 14.40 -24.89 -6.12
N ARG A 155 13.95 -23.98 -6.99
CA ARG A 155 13.40 -22.66 -6.60
C ARG A 155 12.24 -22.76 -5.61
N ARG A 156 11.42 -23.83 -5.71
CA ARG A 156 10.28 -24.07 -4.80
C ARG A 156 10.70 -24.42 -3.37
N PHE A 157 11.95 -24.84 -3.17
CA PHE A 157 12.52 -25.19 -1.87
C PHE A 157 13.38 -24.09 -1.27
N ARG A 158 13.53 -22.93 -1.94
CA ARG A 158 14.24 -21.79 -1.35
C ARG A 158 13.59 -21.42 -0.03
N GLN A 159 14.42 -21.17 0.98
CA GLN A 159 13.99 -20.70 2.29
C GLN A 159 13.39 -19.29 2.17
N ASP A 160 14.10 -18.40 1.48
CA ASP A 160 13.68 -17.01 1.28
C ASP A 160 13.20 -16.77 -0.14
N ARG A 161 11.92 -16.37 -0.28
CA ARG A 161 11.33 -15.90 -1.54
C ARG A 161 10.84 -14.47 -1.37
N GLU A 162 10.87 -13.71 -2.46
CA GLU A 162 10.30 -12.35 -2.49
C GLU A 162 8.81 -12.36 -2.15
N THR A 163 8.08 -13.38 -2.59
CA THR A 163 6.66 -13.59 -2.24
C THR A 163 6.44 -13.74 -0.74
N ASP A 164 7.47 -14.13 0.03
CA ASP A 164 7.35 -14.27 1.48
C ASP A 164 7.21 -12.91 2.18
N GLY A 165 7.58 -11.82 1.50
CA GLY A 165 7.29 -10.46 1.94
C GLY A 165 5.80 -10.28 2.27
N TRP A 166 4.90 -10.90 1.49
CA TRP A 166 3.46 -10.78 1.72
C TRP A 166 3.07 -11.20 3.14
N MET A 167 3.56 -12.36 3.58
CA MET A 167 3.31 -12.91 4.91
C MET A 167 4.13 -12.20 6.00
N ARG A 168 5.34 -11.71 5.69
CA ARG A 168 6.17 -10.97 6.66
C ARG A 168 5.46 -9.70 7.15
N LEU A 169 4.90 -8.89 6.24
CA LEU A 169 4.19 -7.66 6.64
C LEU A 169 2.93 -7.97 7.47
N LEU A 170 2.18 -9.02 7.15
CA LEU A 170 1.05 -9.47 7.99
C LEU A 170 1.49 -9.74 9.43
N ARG A 171 2.55 -10.53 9.60
CA ARG A 171 3.07 -10.91 10.92
C ARG A 171 3.65 -9.72 11.68
N GLN A 172 4.30 -8.78 10.99
CA GLN A 172 4.84 -7.55 11.59
C GLN A 172 3.74 -6.63 12.12
N VAL A 173 2.61 -6.53 11.41
CA VAL A 173 1.48 -5.72 11.87
C VAL A 173 0.86 -6.29 13.15
N GLY A 174 0.83 -7.61 13.28
CA GLY A 174 0.33 -8.30 14.47
C GLY A 174 -1.20 -8.28 14.58
N THR A 175 -1.70 -8.52 15.80
CA THR A 175 -3.14 -8.59 16.11
C THR A 175 -3.69 -7.22 16.49
N PHE A 176 -5.02 -7.06 16.58
CA PHE A 176 -5.65 -5.83 17.06
C PHE A 176 -6.84 -6.17 17.97
N PRO A 177 -7.36 -5.20 18.75
CA PRO A 177 -8.57 -5.42 19.53
C PRO A 177 -9.80 -5.74 18.65
N ASP A 178 -10.70 -6.57 19.16
CA ASP A 178 -11.93 -6.98 18.47
C ASP A 178 -12.92 -5.82 18.19
N THR A 179 -12.67 -4.63 18.74
CA THR A 179 -13.47 -3.42 18.48
C THR A 179 -13.32 -2.88 17.06
N THR A 180 -12.30 -3.33 16.32
CA THR A 180 -12.00 -2.85 14.96
C THR A 180 -11.89 -4.02 13.99
N SER A 181 -12.69 -4.01 12.93
CA SER A 181 -12.58 -4.98 11.84
C SER A 181 -11.45 -4.60 10.89
N ILE A 182 -10.42 -5.43 10.83
CA ILE A 182 -9.20 -5.17 10.04
C ILE A 182 -9.08 -6.18 8.93
N VAL A 183 -9.13 -5.70 7.69
CA VAL A 183 -9.16 -6.56 6.51
C VAL A 183 -7.93 -6.30 5.65
N HIS A 184 -7.07 -7.31 5.49
CA HIS A 184 -5.96 -7.27 4.55
C HIS A 184 -6.47 -7.33 3.12
N VAL A 185 -6.15 -6.32 2.31
CA VAL A 185 -6.57 -6.23 0.92
C VAL A 185 -5.37 -6.38 0.00
N GLY A 186 -5.41 -7.38 -0.88
CA GLY A 186 -4.35 -7.65 -1.85
C GLY A 186 -4.87 -7.84 -3.28
N ASP A 187 -4.02 -7.59 -4.26
CA ASP A 187 -4.30 -7.92 -5.66
C ASP A 187 -4.09 -9.42 -5.95
N ARG A 188 -3.97 -9.73 -7.24
CA ARG A 188 -3.64 -11.06 -7.75
C ARG A 188 -2.29 -11.59 -7.25
N GLY A 189 -1.35 -10.73 -6.89
CA GLY A 189 -0.07 -11.09 -6.28
C GLY A 189 -0.21 -11.67 -4.86
N ALA A 190 -1.29 -11.32 -4.16
CA ALA A 190 -1.62 -11.84 -2.83
C ALA A 190 -2.40 -13.17 -2.86
N ASP A 191 -2.75 -13.72 -4.03
CA ASP A 191 -3.44 -15.02 -4.15
C ASP A 191 -2.48 -16.19 -3.89
N LEU A 192 -1.94 -16.22 -2.67
CA LEU A 192 -0.98 -17.16 -2.16
C LEU A 192 -1.67 -17.99 -1.07
N PHE A 193 -1.57 -19.32 -1.14
CA PHE A 193 -2.19 -20.17 -0.13
C PHE A 193 -1.65 -19.87 1.28
N ASP A 194 -0.34 -19.64 1.40
CA ASP A 194 0.31 -19.30 2.68
C ASP A 194 -0.10 -17.91 3.21
N PHE A 195 -0.54 -16.99 2.35
CA PHE A 195 -1.06 -15.69 2.77
C PHE A 195 -2.39 -15.84 3.52
N PHE A 196 -3.30 -16.69 3.03
CA PHE A 196 -4.57 -16.97 3.71
C PHE A 196 -4.36 -17.64 5.08
N HIS A 197 -3.34 -18.48 5.22
CA HIS A 197 -2.97 -19.05 6.51
C HIS A 197 -2.33 -18.03 7.44
N ALA A 198 -1.43 -17.18 6.94
CA ALA A 198 -0.83 -16.11 7.74
C ALA A 198 -1.91 -15.14 8.29
N SER A 199 -2.94 -14.83 7.50
CA SER A 199 -4.11 -14.05 7.93
C SER A 199 -4.87 -14.69 9.11
N ARG A 200 -4.99 -16.03 9.10
CA ARG A 200 -5.58 -16.77 10.24
C ARG A 200 -4.68 -16.76 11.47
N GLU A 201 -3.36 -16.90 11.30
CA GLU A 201 -2.37 -16.84 12.40
C GLU A 201 -2.43 -15.49 13.14
N THR A 202 -2.66 -14.40 12.41
CA THR A 202 -2.72 -13.04 12.96
C THR A 202 -4.14 -12.60 13.32
N HIS A 203 -5.16 -13.46 13.18
CA HIS A 203 -6.57 -13.14 13.41
C HIS A 203 -7.06 -11.89 12.64
N THR A 204 -6.53 -11.66 11.44
CA THR A 204 -6.88 -10.50 10.62
C THR A 204 -7.47 -10.99 9.30
N PRO A 205 -8.78 -10.82 9.04
CA PRO A 205 -9.40 -11.27 7.80
C PRO A 205 -8.71 -10.77 6.53
N PHE A 206 -8.91 -11.45 5.42
CA PHE A 206 -8.36 -11.06 4.11
C PHE A 206 -9.46 -10.80 3.08
N LEU A 207 -9.08 -10.06 2.03
CA LEU A 207 -9.84 -9.82 0.82
C LEU A 207 -8.87 -9.71 -0.36
N VAL A 208 -8.86 -10.70 -1.23
CA VAL A 208 -7.82 -10.87 -2.26
C VAL A 208 -8.46 -11.13 -3.62
N ARG A 209 -7.94 -10.51 -4.68
CA ARG A 209 -8.35 -10.86 -6.05
C ARG A 209 -7.78 -12.20 -6.46
N ALA A 210 -8.65 -13.12 -6.88
CA ALA A 210 -8.21 -14.41 -7.38
C ALA A 210 -7.39 -14.26 -8.67
N ALA A 211 -6.32 -15.05 -8.75
CA ALA A 211 -5.43 -15.20 -9.88
C ALA A 211 -5.27 -16.67 -10.27
N GLN A 212 -5.28 -17.56 -9.29
CA GLN A 212 -5.07 -18.98 -9.44
C GLN A 212 -6.43 -19.69 -9.53
N ASN A 213 -6.57 -20.58 -10.52
CA ASN A 213 -7.66 -21.55 -10.52
C ASN A 213 -7.34 -22.67 -9.52
N ARG A 214 -7.40 -22.32 -8.24
CA ARG A 214 -7.05 -23.21 -7.13
C ARG A 214 -8.11 -24.29 -6.94
N ARG A 215 -7.71 -25.41 -6.37
CA ARG A 215 -8.66 -26.45 -5.97
C ARG A 215 -9.53 -25.94 -4.83
N ALA A 216 -10.83 -26.17 -4.92
CA ALA A 216 -11.78 -25.83 -3.90
C ALA A 216 -12.94 -26.83 -3.90
N GLN A 217 -13.72 -26.81 -2.83
CA GLN A 217 -14.96 -27.58 -2.72
C GLN A 217 -16.05 -26.69 -2.12
N ASN A 218 -17.27 -26.86 -2.61
CA ASN A 218 -18.47 -26.42 -1.91
C ASN A 218 -18.95 -27.57 -1.00
N GLU A 219 -19.75 -27.30 0.03
CA GLU A 219 -20.21 -28.32 0.98
C GLU A 219 -21.00 -29.46 0.31
N GLU A 220 -21.64 -29.17 -0.82
CA GLU A 220 -22.50 -30.08 -1.57
C GLU A 220 -21.83 -30.72 -2.81
N GLU A 221 -20.61 -30.29 -3.18
CA GLU A 221 -19.96 -30.68 -4.43
C GLU A 221 -18.61 -31.35 -4.22
N GLU A 222 -18.21 -32.19 -5.18
CA GLU A 222 -16.86 -32.75 -5.22
C GLU A 222 -15.80 -31.64 -5.39
N ALA A 223 -14.59 -31.95 -4.93
CA ALA A 223 -13.46 -31.04 -5.09
C ALA A 223 -13.15 -30.78 -6.57
N GLY A 224 -13.31 -29.53 -6.99
CA GLY A 224 -13.03 -29.06 -8.35
C GLY A 224 -12.15 -27.82 -8.35
N TYR A 225 -12.29 -27.02 -9.40
CA TYR A 225 -11.50 -25.82 -9.64
C TYR A 225 -12.33 -24.56 -9.38
N LEU A 226 -11.83 -23.69 -8.51
CA LEU A 226 -12.58 -22.55 -7.95
C LEU A 226 -13.15 -21.63 -9.03
N LEU A 227 -12.33 -21.20 -10.00
CA LEU A 227 -12.78 -20.24 -11.02
C LEU A 227 -13.80 -20.86 -11.97
N GLU A 228 -13.70 -22.16 -12.23
CA GLU A 228 -14.66 -22.89 -13.07
C GLU A 228 -16.03 -22.99 -12.39
N GLN A 229 -16.06 -23.44 -11.13
CA GLN A 229 -17.29 -23.55 -10.36
C GLN A 229 -17.98 -22.18 -10.20
N VAL A 230 -17.22 -21.15 -9.82
CA VAL A 230 -17.75 -19.80 -9.55
C VAL A 230 -18.28 -19.11 -10.81
N ARG A 231 -17.70 -19.41 -11.98
CA ARG A 231 -18.19 -18.89 -13.27
C ARG A 231 -19.52 -19.50 -13.71
N ALA A 232 -19.85 -20.69 -13.22
CA ALA A 232 -21.13 -21.34 -13.45
C ALA A 232 -22.25 -20.84 -12.54
N TRP A 233 -21.92 -20.08 -11.48
CA TRP A 233 -22.95 -19.57 -10.56
C TRP A 233 -23.89 -18.58 -11.24
N PRO A 234 -25.21 -18.72 -11.05
CA PRO A 234 -26.17 -17.78 -11.58
C PRO A 234 -26.00 -16.42 -10.91
N SER A 235 -26.27 -15.37 -11.67
CA SER A 235 -26.35 -14.02 -11.14
C SER A 235 -27.44 -13.92 -10.08
N ARG A 236 -27.10 -13.27 -8.97
CA ARG A 236 -28.03 -12.97 -7.87
C ARG A 236 -28.56 -11.55 -7.94
N GLN A 237 -27.83 -10.63 -8.56
CA GLN A 237 -28.25 -9.24 -8.78
C GLN A 237 -27.42 -8.59 -9.90
N ARG A 238 -27.99 -7.56 -10.53
CA ARG A 238 -27.30 -6.67 -11.46
C ARG A 238 -27.33 -5.23 -10.95
N ARG A 239 -26.26 -4.48 -11.13
CA ARG A 239 -26.20 -3.04 -10.82
C ARG A 239 -25.46 -2.27 -11.92
N ALA A 240 -25.92 -1.06 -12.20
CA ALA A 240 -25.20 -0.14 -13.05
C ALA A 240 -23.84 0.20 -12.42
N PHE A 241 -22.80 0.22 -13.24
CA PHE A 241 -21.43 0.50 -12.84
C PHE A 241 -20.80 1.47 -13.85
N ALA A 242 -20.22 2.54 -13.33
CA ALA A 242 -19.44 3.49 -14.11
C ALA A 242 -17.99 2.98 -14.21
N VAL A 243 -17.58 2.62 -15.42
CA VAL A 243 -16.21 2.27 -15.75
C VAL A 243 -15.44 3.58 -15.96
N PRO A 244 -14.45 3.92 -15.12
CA PRO A 244 -13.67 5.12 -15.30
C PRO A 244 -12.80 5.01 -16.55
N PRO A 245 -12.42 6.15 -17.16
CA PRO A 245 -11.52 6.15 -18.30
C PRO A 245 -10.13 5.65 -17.87
N THR A 246 -9.44 4.94 -18.75
CA THR A 246 -8.03 4.55 -18.59
C THR A 246 -7.24 4.91 -19.84
N HIS A 247 -5.90 4.79 -19.82
CA HIS A 247 -5.11 4.96 -21.03
C HIS A 247 -5.61 3.96 -22.10
N GLY A 248 -6.16 4.48 -23.21
CA GLY A 248 -6.70 3.67 -24.30
C GLY A 248 -8.16 3.21 -24.16
N ARG A 249 -8.91 3.61 -23.11
CA ARG A 249 -10.33 3.25 -22.96
C ARG A 249 -11.15 4.43 -22.43
N GLN A 250 -12.24 4.73 -23.12
CA GLN A 250 -13.17 5.79 -22.73
C GLN A 250 -14.01 5.38 -21.51
N ALA A 251 -14.47 6.39 -20.77
CA ALA A 251 -15.43 6.16 -19.71
C ALA A 251 -16.72 5.56 -20.31
N ARG A 252 -17.29 4.56 -19.64
CA ARG A 252 -18.53 3.91 -20.08
C ARG A 252 -19.35 3.44 -18.90
N THR A 253 -20.63 3.18 -19.12
CA THR A 253 -21.50 2.53 -18.14
C THR A 253 -21.75 1.10 -18.57
N THR A 254 -21.81 0.18 -17.61
CA THR A 254 -22.20 -1.21 -17.82
C THR A 254 -23.09 -1.74 -16.69
N LEU A 255 -23.62 -2.94 -16.84
CA LEU A 255 -24.28 -3.69 -15.78
C LEU A 255 -23.30 -4.75 -15.23
N LEU A 256 -22.91 -4.58 -13.97
CA LEU A 256 -22.19 -5.62 -13.24
C LEU A 256 -23.19 -6.58 -12.61
N GLU A 257 -23.01 -7.85 -12.94
CA GLU A 257 -23.65 -9.01 -12.32
C GLU A 257 -22.84 -9.41 -11.08
N ILE A 258 -23.52 -9.96 -10.08
CA ILE A 258 -22.86 -10.48 -8.86
C ILE A 258 -23.39 -11.86 -8.48
N SER A 259 -22.49 -12.73 -8.06
CA SER A 259 -22.78 -13.98 -7.36
C SER A 259 -21.78 -14.17 -6.22
N PHE A 260 -22.16 -14.90 -5.18
CA PHE A 260 -21.29 -15.12 -4.04
C PHE A 260 -21.73 -16.35 -3.24
N GLY A 261 -20.80 -16.95 -2.50
CA GLY A 261 -21.08 -18.10 -1.65
C GLY A 261 -19.86 -18.58 -0.86
N PRO A 262 -20.08 -19.41 0.17
CA PRO A 262 -19.00 -20.04 0.91
C PRO A 262 -18.33 -21.13 0.07
N MET A 263 -17.04 -21.32 0.25
CA MET A 263 -16.26 -22.43 -0.30
C MET A 263 -15.16 -22.82 0.69
N THR A 264 -14.56 -23.99 0.48
CA THR A 264 -13.34 -24.41 1.16
C THR A 264 -12.22 -24.55 0.14
N GLY A 265 -11.18 -23.72 0.27
CA GLY A 265 -9.99 -23.78 -0.55
C GLY A 265 -9.08 -24.92 -0.10
N LEU A 266 -8.62 -25.72 -1.05
CA LEU A 266 -7.81 -26.90 -0.78
C LEU A 266 -6.32 -26.61 -0.99
N PRO A 267 -5.44 -27.27 -0.22
CA PRO A 267 -4.00 -27.15 -0.38
C PRO A 267 -3.54 -27.46 -1.82
N PRO A 268 -2.59 -26.68 -2.36
CA PRO A 268 -1.96 -27.01 -3.63
C PRO A 268 -1.19 -28.34 -3.52
N ARG A 269 -1.38 -29.24 -4.50
CA ARG A 269 -0.73 -30.56 -4.51
C ARG A 269 0.79 -30.48 -4.72
N ASN A 270 1.24 -29.50 -5.50
CA ASN A 270 2.61 -29.43 -6.03
C ASN A 270 3.45 -28.28 -5.45
N GLU A 271 3.03 -27.72 -4.31
CA GLU A 271 3.77 -26.70 -3.58
C GLU A 271 4.29 -27.28 -2.25
N PRO A 272 5.60 -27.57 -2.14
CA PRO A 272 6.18 -28.24 -0.97
C PRO A 272 5.99 -27.43 0.32
N ARG A 273 6.17 -26.10 0.24
CA ARG A 273 6.10 -25.18 1.37
C ARG A 273 4.67 -24.86 1.82
N ALA A 274 3.69 -25.13 0.98
CA ALA A 274 2.32 -24.76 1.28
C ALA A 274 1.80 -25.52 2.50
N ASN A 275 1.09 -24.80 3.36
CA ASN A 275 0.29 -25.37 4.43
C ASN A 275 -0.63 -26.49 3.88
N LYS A 276 -0.90 -27.52 4.69
CA LYS A 276 -1.67 -28.72 4.29
C LYS A 276 -3.11 -28.73 4.80
N HIS A 277 -3.53 -27.69 5.51
CA HIS A 277 -4.90 -27.59 6.00
C HIS A 277 -5.78 -26.84 5.01
N PRO A 278 -6.98 -27.35 4.68
CA PRO A 278 -7.97 -26.56 3.95
C PRO A 278 -8.30 -25.26 4.67
N PHE A 279 -8.73 -24.25 3.92
CA PHE A 279 -9.14 -22.96 4.47
C PHE A 279 -10.57 -22.60 4.04
N PRO A 280 -11.48 -22.28 4.98
CA PRO A 280 -12.80 -21.78 4.63
C PRO A 280 -12.70 -20.33 4.14
N LEU A 281 -13.50 -19.99 3.14
CA LEU A 281 -13.58 -18.65 2.57
C LEU A 281 -14.96 -18.38 1.97
N TRP A 282 -15.21 -17.13 1.67
CA TRP A 282 -16.27 -16.66 0.79
C TRP A 282 -15.67 -16.27 -0.55
N VAL A 283 -16.41 -16.55 -1.62
CA VAL A 283 -16.06 -16.11 -2.97
C VAL A 283 -17.14 -15.18 -3.48
N ILE A 284 -16.73 -14.10 -4.12
CA ILE A 284 -17.61 -13.11 -4.77
C ILE A 284 -17.14 -13.00 -6.22
N ARG A 285 -18.05 -13.18 -7.17
CA ARG A 285 -17.81 -12.90 -8.59
C ARG A 285 -18.60 -11.67 -8.98
N LEU A 286 -17.91 -10.70 -9.57
CA LEU A 286 -18.47 -9.51 -10.20
C LEU A 286 -18.10 -9.57 -11.68
N TRP A 287 -19.05 -9.52 -12.59
CA TRP A 287 -18.74 -9.59 -14.02
C TRP A 287 -19.70 -8.80 -14.89
N GLU A 288 -19.23 -8.45 -16.07
CA GLU A 288 -20.01 -7.88 -17.16
C GLU A 288 -20.43 -9.00 -18.11
N GLU A 289 -21.71 -9.33 -18.16
CA GLU A 289 -22.25 -10.37 -19.03
C GLU A 289 -22.23 -9.97 -20.51
N GLN A 290 -22.52 -8.70 -20.79
CA GLN A 290 -22.64 -8.17 -22.15
C GLN A 290 -21.72 -6.96 -22.33
N PRO A 291 -20.42 -7.18 -22.57
CA PRO A 291 -19.51 -6.07 -22.85
C PRO A 291 -19.87 -5.40 -24.19
N PRO A 292 -19.63 -4.08 -24.32
CA PRO A 292 -19.73 -3.40 -25.61
C PRO A 292 -18.84 -4.06 -26.66
N ALA A 293 -19.23 -3.98 -27.93
CA ALA A 293 -18.46 -4.56 -29.02
C ALA A 293 -17.02 -4.00 -29.03
N GLY A 294 -16.03 -4.90 -29.03
CA GLY A 294 -14.60 -4.55 -29.02
C GLY A 294 -14.02 -4.25 -27.64
N GLU A 295 -14.81 -4.31 -26.56
CA GLU A 295 -14.33 -4.17 -25.18
C GLU A 295 -14.14 -5.54 -24.52
N GLU A 296 -13.03 -5.72 -23.81
CA GLU A 296 -12.83 -6.87 -22.95
C GLU A 296 -13.80 -6.82 -21.76
N PRO A 297 -14.50 -7.94 -21.44
CA PRO A 297 -15.44 -7.97 -20.32
C PRO A 297 -14.75 -7.75 -19.00
N LEU A 298 -15.41 -7.00 -18.11
CA LEU A 298 -14.99 -6.91 -16.72
C LEU A 298 -15.29 -8.22 -16.00
N GLU A 299 -14.30 -8.77 -15.31
CA GLU A 299 -14.50 -9.88 -14.36
C GLU A 299 -13.54 -9.73 -13.18
N TRP A 300 -14.12 -9.77 -11.98
CA TRP A 300 -13.38 -9.87 -10.73
C TRP A 300 -13.94 -11.03 -9.90
N VAL A 301 -13.07 -11.98 -9.58
CA VAL A 301 -13.32 -12.97 -8.54
C VAL A 301 -12.53 -12.54 -7.30
N VAL A 302 -13.23 -12.33 -6.20
CA VAL A 302 -12.69 -11.86 -4.92
C VAL A 302 -12.86 -12.98 -3.89
N LEU A 303 -11.77 -13.33 -3.23
CA LEU A 303 -11.71 -14.29 -2.14
C LEU A 303 -11.66 -13.53 -0.82
N THR A 304 -12.45 -13.90 0.18
CA THR A 304 -12.42 -13.23 1.48
C THR A 304 -12.72 -14.19 2.62
N SER A 305 -12.08 -14.00 3.78
CA SER A 305 -12.47 -14.67 5.02
C SER A 305 -13.54 -13.90 5.81
N VAL A 306 -13.93 -12.71 5.35
CA VAL A 306 -15.02 -11.92 5.95
C VAL A 306 -16.37 -12.56 5.57
N PRO A 307 -17.26 -12.84 6.54
CA PRO A 307 -18.61 -13.32 6.25
C PRO A 307 -19.34 -12.45 5.21
N THR A 308 -19.96 -13.14 4.25
CA THR A 308 -20.63 -12.52 3.09
C THR A 308 -21.91 -13.29 2.76
N ALA A 309 -22.87 -13.29 3.68
CA ALA A 309 -24.11 -14.06 3.54
C ALA A 309 -25.20 -13.33 2.75
N THR A 310 -25.09 -12.01 2.58
CA THR A 310 -26.10 -11.15 1.95
C THR A 310 -25.57 -10.43 0.71
N LEU A 311 -26.49 -9.99 -0.17
CA LEU A 311 -26.15 -9.16 -1.32
C LEU A 311 -25.45 -7.86 -0.90
N GLN A 312 -25.92 -7.21 0.18
CA GLN A 312 -25.34 -5.97 0.67
C GLN A 312 -23.87 -6.16 1.07
N GLU A 313 -23.57 -7.23 1.81
CA GLU A 313 -22.19 -7.58 2.16
C GLU A 313 -21.36 -7.87 0.91
N ALA A 314 -21.86 -8.66 -0.03
CA ALA A 314 -21.11 -9.01 -1.24
C ALA A 314 -20.71 -7.77 -2.07
N TRP A 315 -21.62 -6.81 -2.20
CA TRP A 315 -21.33 -5.52 -2.84
C TRP A 315 -20.33 -4.69 -2.03
N GLU A 316 -20.44 -4.68 -0.70
CA GLU A 316 -19.49 -3.96 0.17
C GLU A 316 -18.06 -4.52 0.02
N ARG A 317 -17.88 -5.84 0.08
CA ARG A 317 -16.55 -6.47 -0.10
C ARG A 317 -16.04 -6.27 -1.54
N GLY A 318 -16.94 -6.34 -2.53
CA GLY A 318 -16.65 -5.95 -3.91
C GLY A 318 -16.08 -4.53 -4.01
N ALA A 319 -16.71 -3.57 -3.31
CA ALA A 319 -16.24 -2.19 -3.25
C ALA A 319 -14.90 -2.06 -2.50
N TRP A 320 -14.66 -2.82 -1.43
CA TRP A 320 -13.38 -2.86 -0.73
C TRP A 320 -12.23 -3.28 -1.66
N SER A 321 -12.44 -4.26 -2.55
CA SER A 321 -11.45 -4.63 -3.58
C SER A 321 -11.02 -3.45 -4.46
N GLY A 322 -11.92 -2.49 -4.70
CA GLY A 322 -11.66 -1.28 -5.47
C GLY A 322 -10.75 -0.27 -4.78
N HIS A 323 -10.55 -0.36 -3.46
CA HIS A 323 -9.71 0.58 -2.71
C HIS A 323 -8.22 0.37 -2.92
N ARG A 324 -7.82 -0.79 -3.47
CA ARG A 324 -6.41 -1.15 -3.65
C ARG A 324 -5.57 -0.06 -4.30
N TRP A 325 -6.10 0.68 -5.28
CA TRP A 325 -5.36 1.75 -5.97
C TRP A 325 -4.81 2.85 -5.04
N VAL A 326 -5.33 2.99 -3.81
CA VAL A 326 -4.81 3.99 -2.85
C VAL A 326 -3.37 3.66 -2.40
N VAL A 327 -2.95 2.40 -2.34
CA VAL A 327 -1.54 2.09 -2.07
C VAL A 327 -0.63 2.43 -3.26
N GLU A 328 -1.13 2.28 -4.49
CA GLU A 328 -0.41 2.73 -5.69
C GLU A 328 -0.28 4.26 -5.72
N ASP A 329 -1.31 5.01 -5.31
CA ASP A 329 -1.24 6.46 -5.12
C ASP A 329 -0.12 6.82 -4.13
N SER A 330 0.11 6.01 -3.09
CA SER A 330 1.21 6.22 -2.14
C SER A 330 2.58 5.98 -2.76
N HIS A 331 2.71 4.96 -3.60
CA HIS A 331 3.93 4.69 -4.38
C HIS A 331 4.19 5.80 -5.39
N GLN A 332 3.16 6.27 -6.10
CA GLN A 332 3.27 7.41 -7.00
C GLN A 332 3.63 8.69 -6.24
N CYS A 333 3.06 8.91 -5.05
CA CYS A 333 3.39 10.04 -4.21
C CYS A 333 4.87 10.00 -3.78
N LEU A 334 5.42 8.82 -3.46
CA LEU A 334 6.85 8.66 -3.19
C LEU A 334 7.72 8.95 -4.43
N LYS A 335 7.37 8.37 -5.58
CA LYS A 335 8.16 8.47 -6.80
C LYS A 335 8.09 9.83 -7.45
N THR A 336 6.89 10.35 -7.68
CA THR A 336 6.65 11.61 -8.39
C THR A 336 6.55 12.78 -7.42
N GLY A 337 5.77 12.66 -6.34
CA GLY A 337 5.57 13.74 -5.36
C GLY A 337 6.82 14.04 -4.55
N CYS A 338 7.46 13.02 -3.99
CA CYS A 338 8.70 13.10 -3.22
C CYS A 338 9.94 12.89 -4.10
N ARG A 339 9.79 12.72 -5.41
CA ARG A 339 10.89 12.57 -6.39
C ARG A 339 11.95 11.53 -6.00
N LEU A 340 11.54 10.42 -5.36
CA LEU A 340 12.46 9.43 -4.78
C LEU A 340 13.49 8.91 -5.81
N GLU A 341 13.05 8.58 -7.01
CA GLU A 341 13.92 8.05 -8.08
C GLU A 341 14.87 9.11 -8.65
N GLN A 342 14.61 10.40 -8.43
CA GLN A 342 15.48 11.50 -8.88
C GLN A 342 16.53 11.90 -7.82
N ARG A 343 16.55 11.23 -6.66
CA ARG A 343 17.46 11.56 -5.56
C ARG A 343 18.89 11.13 -5.91
N GLN A 344 19.86 11.94 -5.49
CA GLN A 344 21.25 11.81 -5.91
C GLN A 344 22.16 11.17 -4.85
N LEU A 345 21.69 10.08 -4.23
CA LEU A 345 22.46 9.30 -3.27
C LEU A 345 23.31 8.25 -3.98
N GLN A 346 24.39 7.82 -3.34
CA GLN A 346 25.41 6.93 -3.94
C GLN A 346 25.32 5.48 -3.44
N THR A 347 24.49 5.19 -2.45
CA THR A 347 24.34 3.84 -1.88
C THR A 347 22.87 3.51 -1.60
N GLY A 348 22.48 2.25 -1.78
CA GLY A 348 21.14 1.75 -1.48
C GLY A 348 20.74 1.98 -0.02
N GLU A 349 21.65 1.83 0.93
CA GLU A 349 21.35 2.08 2.34
C GLU A 349 20.98 3.55 2.62
N ARG A 350 21.67 4.52 1.98
CA ARG A 350 21.30 5.93 2.08
C ARG A 350 19.90 6.17 1.50
N PHE A 351 19.53 5.46 0.44
CA PHE A 351 18.15 5.49 -0.08
C PHE A 351 17.15 4.91 0.91
N PHE A 352 17.46 3.80 1.59
CA PHE A 352 16.58 3.22 2.61
C PHE A 352 16.38 4.18 3.79
N ARG A 353 17.44 4.83 4.26
CA ARG A 353 17.35 5.87 5.31
C ARG A 353 16.53 7.06 4.86
N LEU A 354 16.74 7.55 3.63
CA LEU A 354 15.93 8.63 3.08
C LEU A 354 14.45 8.21 2.93
N LEU A 355 14.19 6.96 2.54
CA LEU A 355 12.85 6.42 2.45
C LEU A 355 12.13 6.43 3.80
N GLY A 356 12.83 6.17 4.91
CA GLY A 356 12.28 6.28 6.26
C GLY A 356 11.78 7.69 6.60
N LEU A 357 12.35 8.73 6.00
CA LEU A 357 11.85 10.10 6.10
C LEU A 357 10.72 10.37 5.09
N LEU A 358 10.85 9.90 3.85
CA LEU A 358 9.92 10.24 2.77
C LEU A 358 8.61 9.44 2.79
N SER A 359 8.59 8.23 3.34
CA SER A 359 7.37 7.42 3.45
C SER A 359 6.28 8.12 4.30
N PRO A 360 6.58 8.61 5.52
CA PRO A 360 5.60 9.40 6.26
C PRO A 360 5.24 10.72 5.58
N VAL A 361 6.20 11.36 4.87
CA VAL A 361 5.90 12.58 4.08
C VAL A 361 4.89 12.28 2.97
N ALA A 362 5.04 11.16 2.25
CA ALA A 362 4.12 10.75 1.20
C ALA A 362 2.72 10.46 1.76
N VAL A 363 2.62 9.75 2.89
CA VAL A 363 1.35 9.57 3.60
C VAL A 363 0.72 10.92 3.94
N ARG A 364 1.49 11.86 4.49
CA ARG A 364 0.98 13.20 4.82
C ARG A 364 0.44 13.92 3.59
N LEU A 365 1.10 13.82 2.44
CA LEU A 365 0.63 14.43 1.19
C LEU A 365 -0.71 13.84 0.75
N LEU A 366 -0.88 12.52 0.86
CA LEU A 366 -2.16 11.86 0.60
C LEU A 366 -3.24 12.32 1.58
N GLN A 367 -2.96 12.35 2.88
CA GLN A 367 -3.89 12.84 3.89
C GLN A 367 -4.35 14.28 3.64
N ARG A 368 -3.46 15.15 3.18
CA ARG A 368 -3.83 16.53 2.80
C ARG A 368 -4.71 16.58 1.56
N ARG A 369 -4.41 15.76 0.55
CA ARG A 369 -5.23 15.63 -0.65
C ARG A 369 -6.62 15.11 -0.28
N ASP A 370 -6.70 14.12 0.59
CA ASP A 370 -7.96 13.51 1.01
C ASP A 370 -8.80 14.51 1.81
N LEU A 371 -8.20 15.24 2.76
CA LEU A 371 -8.86 16.32 3.52
C LEU A 371 -9.45 17.39 2.59
N ALA A 372 -8.67 17.86 1.60
CA ALA A 372 -9.13 18.86 0.64
C ALA A 372 -10.29 18.38 -0.24
N ARG A 373 -10.43 17.05 -0.44
CA ARG A 373 -11.53 16.45 -1.21
C ARG A 373 -12.76 16.17 -0.35
N SER A 374 -12.57 15.80 0.92
CA SER A 374 -13.68 15.46 1.83
C SER A 374 -14.34 16.68 2.46
N GLU A 375 -13.56 17.75 2.68
CA GLU A 375 -14.03 18.99 3.32
C GLU A 375 -13.68 20.19 2.41
N PRO A 376 -14.22 20.28 1.18
CA PRO A 376 -13.83 21.32 0.22
C PRO A 376 -14.21 22.74 0.68
N ASP A 377 -15.26 22.86 1.49
CA ASP A 377 -15.77 24.15 1.99
C ASP A 377 -15.15 24.56 3.33
N ARG A 378 -14.23 23.75 3.89
CA ARG A 378 -13.54 24.10 5.12
C ARG A 378 -12.66 25.32 4.90
N PHE A 379 -12.76 26.28 5.82
CA PHE A 379 -11.94 27.48 5.73
C PHE A 379 -10.46 27.12 5.74
N ALA A 380 -9.76 27.58 4.72
CA ALA A 380 -8.35 27.30 4.54
C ALA A 380 -7.49 27.84 5.71
N CYS A 381 -7.95 28.88 6.43
CA CYS A 381 -7.28 29.39 7.64
C CYS A 381 -7.29 28.41 8.82
N GLU A 382 -8.24 27.47 8.87
CA GLU A 382 -8.26 26.42 9.89
C GLU A 382 -7.17 25.36 9.65
N VAL A 383 -6.66 25.31 8.42
CA VAL A 383 -5.82 24.22 7.95
C VAL A 383 -4.47 24.64 7.39
N ILE A 384 -4.32 25.88 6.94
CA ILE A 384 -3.08 26.42 6.35
C ILE A 384 -2.61 27.57 7.24
N ASP A 385 -1.29 27.67 7.39
CA ASP A 385 -0.66 28.78 8.09
C ASP A 385 -1.07 30.13 7.47
N VAL A 386 -1.39 31.13 8.29
CA VAL A 386 -1.95 32.41 7.83
C VAL A 386 -1.05 33.14 6.84
N ASP A 387 0.26 33.00 6.96
CA ASP A 387 1.22 33.63 6.05
C ASP A 387 1.15 32.96 4.66
N VAL A 388 1.03 31.63 4.64
CA VAL A 388 0.86 30.86 3.40
C VAL A 388 -0.49 31.17 2.76
N LEU A 389 -1.54 31.26 3.58
CA LEU A 389 -2.88 31.64 3.11
C LEU A 389 -2.84 33.01 2.44
N THR A 390 -2.16 33.97 3.06
CA THR A 390 -2.02 35.33 2.54
C THR A 390 -1.33 35.34 1.18
N VAL A 391 -0.25 34.59 1.02
CA VAL A 391 0.47 34.46 -0.26
C VAL A 391 -0.40 33.79 -1.31
N VAL A 392 -1.10 32.70 -0.97
CA VAL A 392 -1.97 31.97 -1.91
C VAL A 392 -3.16 32.83 -2.34
N ALA A 393 -3.82 33.52 -1.40
CA ALA A 393 -4.90 34.44 -1.69
C ALA A 393 -4.42 35.55 -2.62
N THR A 394 -3.28 36.17 -2.32
CA THR A 394 -2.67 37.21 -3.17
C THR A 394 -2.35 36.68 -4.57
N GLN A 395 -1.77 35.48 -4.70
CA GLN A 395 -1.47 34.86 -6.00
C GLN A 395 -2.72 34.47 -6.79
N ALA A 396 -3.81 34.13 -6.10
CA ALA A 396 -5.09 33.79 -6.69
C ALA A 396 -5.97 35.03 -6.97
N GLY A 397 -5.52 36.23 -6.63
CA GLY A 397 -6.33 37.46 -6.73
C GLY A 397 -7.51 37.51 -5.75
N LEU A 398 -7.42 36.78 -4.64
CA LEU A 398 -8.41 36.73 -3.57
C LEU A 398 -7.96 37.62 -2.40
N ASP A 399 -8.92 38.21 -1.69
CA ASP A 399 -8.63 38.96 -0.46
C ASP A 399 -8.22 37.98 0.66
N PRO A 400 -7.04 38.14 1.28
CA PRO A 400 -6.59 37.27 2.36
C PRO A 400 -7.36 37.44 3.69
N ALA A 401 -8.26 38.42 3.80
CA ALA A 401 -9.00 38.67 5.03
C ALA A 401 -9.96 37.49 5.39
N PRO A 402 -9.97 37.01 6.64
CA PRO A 402 -10.94 36.02 7.09
C PRO A 402 -12.33 36.68 7.20
N GLY A 403 -13.27 36.25 6.35
CA GLY A 403 -14.70 36.52 6.52
C GLY A 403 -15.32 35.50 7.45
#